data_AF-A0A8D3C1I8-F1
#
_entry.id   AF-A0A8D3C1I8-F1
#
_cell.length_a   1.000
_cell.length_b   1.000
_cell.length_c   1.000
_cell.angle_alpha   90.00
_cell.angle_beta   90.00
_cell.angle_gamma   90.00
#
_symmetry.space_group_name_H-M   'P 1'
#
loop_
_entity.id
_entity.type
_entity.pdbx_description
1 polymer ?
#
loop_
_entity_poly.entity_id
_entity_poly.type
_entity_poly.pdbx_seq_one_letter_code
_entity_poly.pdbx_strand_id
1 'polypeptide(L)'
;MMVSLKREREAEVDDDDSEDGVVAKIGRGRVAEDRRSRHCPYLDTINRSVLDFDFEKLCSISLSHINVYACLICGKYFQGRGLKSHAYTHSVQFTHHVFLNLHTLKFYCLPDNYEIIDSSLEDITYVLKPTFTKQHIAGLDKQGKLYRAYDGTTYLPGIVGLNNIKANDYANVVLQAFSNVPPLRNYFLEEENYRGIRRPPGDIMFLLVQRFGELMRKLWNPRNFKAHVSPHEMLQAVVLCSKKNFQITKQGDAVDFMTWFLNALHGALGGTKKKPSIITKAFQGSMRIFSKKLPHPDLPPEEKEALLVTEEYQEQMSESTFLFLTLDLPTAPLYKDEKEQLIIPQVPLFNILGKFTGSTEKEYKTYKENFLKRFQLTKLPPYLIFCIKRFTKNNFFVEKNPTIVNFPITELASGMKCRTCR
;
A
#
# COMPACT_ATOMS: atom_id res chain seq x y z
N MET A 1 -36.67 -50.66 27.50
CA MET A 1 -37.92 -49.88 27.62
C MET A 1 -37.89 -48.76 26.59
N MET A 2 -38.54 -48.99 25.45
CA MET A 2 -38.88 -47.96 24.46
C MET A 2 -40.08 -47.18 24.97
N VAL A 3 -40.03 -45.84 24.92
CA VAL A 3 -41.24 -45.01 24.95
C VAL A 3 -41.07 -43.88 23.93
N SER A 4 -41.86 -43.98 22.87
CA SER A 4 -42.15 -42.93 21.89
C SER A 4 -42.97 -41.82 22.53
N LEU A 5 -42.68 -40.55 22.21
CA LEU A 5 -43.65 -39.46 22.36
C LEU A 5 -43.62 -38.56 21.13
N LYS A 6 -44.69 -38.68 20.34
CA LYS A 6 -45.14 -37.77 19.28
C LYS A 6 -45.29 -36.37 19.85
N ARG A 7 -44.92 -35.35 19.08
CA ARG A 7 -45.29 -33.95 19.36
C ARG A 7 -46.38 -33.55 18.39
N GLU A 8 -47.59 -33.41 18.92
CA GLU A 8 -48.80 -33.01 18.23
C GLU A 8 -48.79 -31.49 17.93
N ARG A 9 -49.38 -31.14 16.79
CA ARG A 9 -49.72 -29.77 16.40
C ARG A 9 -51.05 -29.43 17.07
N GLU A 10 -51.10 -28.33 17.81
CA GLU A 10 -52.35 -27.66 18.17
C GLU A 10 -52.34 -26.25 17.60
N ALA A 11 -53.52 -25.87 17.12
CA ALA A 11 -53.85 -24.65 16.42
C ALA A 11 -54.37 -23.61 17.42
N GLU A 12 -53.95 -22.34 17.26
CA GLU A 12 -54.58 -21.19 17.92
C GLU A 12 -55.08 -20.21 16.85
N VAL A 13 -56.41 -20.26 16.71
CA VAL A 13 -57.46 -19.26 16.46
C VAL A 13 -57.08 -17.84 16.01
N ASP A 14 -57.81 -17.43 14.98
CA ASP A 14 -57.98 -16.10 14.38
C ASP A 14 -58.28 -14.98 15.38
N ASP A 15 -57.69 -13.81 15.15
CA ASP A 15 -58.32 -12.53 15.48
C ASP A 15 -58.23 -11.62 14.24
N ASP A 16 -59.42 -11.17 13.84
CA ASP A 16 -59.78 -10.44 12.64
C ASP A 16 -59.60 -8.94 12.91
N ASP A 17 -58.72 -8.27 12.16
CA ASP A 17 -58.70 -6.81 12.08
C ASP A 17 -58.39 -6.40 10.63
N SER A 18 -59.48 -6.30 9.87
CA SER A 18 -59.58 -5.62 8.60
C SER A 18 -59.37 -4.11 8.75
N GLU A 19 -58.45 -3.51 8.00
CA GLU A 19 -58.71 -2.31 7.17
C GLU A 19 -57.52 -1.90 6.27
N ASP A 20 -57.89 -1.68 5.00
CA ASP A 20 -57.23 -0.92 3.93
C ASP A 20 -55.93 -1.39 3.26
N GLY A 21 -56.13 -2.25 2.26
CA GLY A 21 -55.18 -2.53 1.19
C GLY A 21 -55.07 -1.39 0.17
N VAL A 22 -53.84 -0.91 -0.03
CA VAL A 22 -53.44 -0.20 -1.26
C VAL A 22 -52.65 -1.17 -2.13
N VAL A 23 -53.35 -1.79 -3.08
CA VAL A 23 -52.78 -2.72 -4.07
C VAL A 23 -51.90 -1.96 -5.06
N ALA A 24 -50.58 -2.00 -4.89
CA ALA A 24 -49.63 -1.52 -5.89
C ALA A 24 -49.58 -2.51 -7.07
N LYS A 25 -50.28 -2.17 -8.17
CA LYS A 25 -50.19 -2.87 -9.46
C LYS A 25 -48.75 -2.82 -9.99
N ILE A 26 -48.08 -3.97 -10.05
CA ILE A 26 -46.79 -4.14 -10.74
C ILE A 26 -47.06 -4.19 -12.25
N GLY A 27 -47.10 -3.01 -12.88
CA GLY A 27 -46.99 -2.87 -14.32
C GLY A 27 -45.51 -2.87 -14.72
N ARG A 28 -45.11 -3.79 -15.62
CA ARG A 28 -43.84 -3.73 -16.34
C ARG A 28 -43.84 -2.51 -17.28
N GLY A 29 -43.60 -1.33 -16.73
CA GLY A 29 -43.33 -0.10 -17.46
C GLY A 29 -41.84 0.25 -17.33
N ARG A 30 -41.24 0.77 -18.41
CA ARG A 30 -39.93 1.44 -18.36
C ARG A 30 -39.92 2.40 -17.17
N VAL A 31 -38.92 2.31 -16.29
CA VAL A 31 -38.75 3.22 -15.15
C VAL A 31 -38.81 4.64 -15.68
N ALA A 32 -39.91 5.35 -15.41
CA ALA A 32 -40.03 6.75 -15.76
C ALA A 32 -38.97 7.50 -14.94
N GLU A 33 -37.98 8.10 -15.60
CA GLU A 33 -37.05 9.01 -14.94
C GLU A 33 -37.87 10.10 -14.27
N ASP A 34 -37.77 10.20 -12.95
CA ASP A 34 -38.41 11.29 -12.20
C ASP A 34 -37.83 12.61 -12.72
N ARG A 35 -38.67 13.55 -13.16
CA ARG A 35 -38.23 14.85 -13.66
C ARG A 35 -37.38 15.61 -12.63
N ARG A 36 -37.56 15.29 -11.34
CA ARG A 36 -36.79 15.83 -10.21
C ARG A 36 -35.34 15.32 -10.17
N SER A 37 -35.05 14.17 -10.78
CA SER A 37 -33.70 13.60 -10.80
C SER A 37 -32.66 14.52 -11.45
N ARG A 38 -33.07 15.34 -12.42
CA ARG A 38 -32.18 16.30 -13.11
C ARG A 38 -32.31 17.74 -12.61
N HIS A 39 -33.26 18.01 -11.70
CA HIS A 39 -33.57 19.35 -11.20
C HIS A 39 -33.72 19.29 -9.68
N CYS A 40 -32.66 18.89 -8.99
CA CYS A 40 -32.63 18.89 -7.54
C CYS A 40 -32.34 20.32 -7.03
N PRO A 41 -33.22 20.92 -6.20
CA PRO A 41 -33.03 22.28 -5.71
C PRO A 41 -31.93 22.40 -4.66
N TYR A 42 -31.53 21.28 -4.04
CA TYR A 42 -30.60 21.26 -2.89
C TYR A 42 -29.13 21.08 -3.29
N LEU A 43 -28.79 21.15 -4.59
CA LEU A 43 -27.41 20.96 -5.06
C LEU A 43 -26.45 22.07 -4.61
N ASP A 44 -26.98 23.25 -4.35
CA ASP A 44 -26.27 24.41 -3.79
C ASP A 44 -25.82 24.20 -2.35
N THR A 45 -26.52 23.36 -1.58
CA THR A 45 -26.18 23.05 -0.18
C THR A 45 -24.94 22.17 -0.02
N ILE A 46 -24.40 21.64 -1.12
CA ILE A 46 -23.26 20.71 -1.10
C ILE A 46 -21.97 21.44 -0.76
N ASN A 47 -21.32 21.02 0.32
CA ASN A 47 -20.03 21.57 0.71
C ASN A 47 -18.90 20.57 0.44
N ARG A 48 -18.13 20.81 -0.62
CA ARG A 48 -17.00 19.96 -1.03
C ARG A 48 -15.82 19.98 -0.05
N SER A 49 -15.68 21.03 0.78
CA SER A 49 -14.56 21.16 1.73
C SER A 49 -14.59 20.15 2.88
N VAL A 50 -15.79 19.70 3.28
CA VAL A 50 -15.98 18.76 4.39
C VAL A 50 -15.98 17.30 3.93
N LEU A 51 -15.98 17.06 2.62
CA LEU A 51 -16.01 15.71 2.06
C LEU A 51 -14.64 15.07 2.20
N ASP A 52 -14.59 13.99 2.97
CA ASP A 52 -13.38 13.22 3.19
C ASP A 52 -13.64 11.72 2.99
N PHE A 53 -13.25 11.24 1.82
CA PHE A 53 -13.44 9.85 1.40
C PHE A 53 -12.27 8.93 1.76
N ASP A 54 -11.36 9.37 2.63
CA ASP A 54 -10.16 8.62 3.02
C ASP A 54 -10.35 7.64 4.17
N PHE A 55 -11.49 7.70 4.84
CA PHE A 55 -11.81 6.86 5.99
C PHE A 55 -12.69 5.65 5.63
N GLU A 56 -12.82 4.76 6.60
CA GLU A 56 -13.62 3.55 6.48
C GLU A 56 -15.08 3.87 6.17
N LYS A 57 -15.64 3.14 5.21
CA LYS A 57 -17.02 3.32 4.71
C LYS A 57 -17.99 2.60 5.64
N LEU A 58 -18.15 3.12 6.85
CA LEU A 58 -19.06 2.61 7.87
C LEU A 58 -20.02 3.70 8.35
N CYS A 59 -21.19 3.31 8.84
CA CYS A 59 -22.11 4.26 9.45
C CYS A 59 -21.58 4.77 10.80
N SER A 60 -21.57 6.07 11.00
CA SER A 60 -21.13 6.69 12.27
C SER A 60 -22.03 6.37 13.48
N ILE A 61 -23.21 5.78 13.26
CA ILE A 61 -24.15 5.40 14.33
C ILE A 61 -24.14 3.89 14.55
N SER A 62 -24.43 3.11 13.50
CA SER A 62 -24.56 1.65 13.60
C SER A 62 -23.26 0.87 13.39
N LEU A 63 -22.18 1.54 12.96
CA LEU A 63 -20.90 0.93 12.56
C LEU A 63 -21.02 -0.13 11.44
N SER A 64 -22.17 -0.17 10.74
CA SER A 64 -22.39 -1.12 9.65
C SER A 64 -21.75 -0.65 8.35
N HIS A 65 -21.22 -1.60 7.56
CA HIS A 65 -20.70 -1.38 6.21
C HIS A 65 -21.75 -1.55 5.11
N ILE A 66 -22.98 -1.94 5.46
CA ILE A 66 -24.02 -2.31 4.48
C ILE A 66 -24.82 -1.06 4.11
N ASN A 67 -24.90 -0.72 2.82
CA ASN A 67 -25.67 0.41 2.30
C ASN A 67 -25.35 1.73 3.00
N VAL A 68 -24.08 2.10 3.01
CA VAL A 68 -23.61 3.36 3.61
C VAL A 68 -23.71 4.50 2.60
N TYR A 69 -24.24 5.63 3.08
CA TYR A 69 -24.45 6.86 2.35
C TYR A 69 -23.63 7.99 3.00
N ALA A 70 -22.91 8.76 2.20
CA ALA A 70 -22.24 9.97 2.63
C ALA A 70 -23.16 11.19 2.48
N CYS A 71 -23.37 11.92 3.56
CA CYS A 71 -24.04 13.21 3.51
C CYS A 71 -23.11 14.24 2.85
N LEU A 72 -23.54 14.87 1.76
CA LEU A 72 -22.70 15.82 1.02
C LEU A 72 -22.63 17.22 1.66
N ILE A 73 -23.42 17.46 2.70
CA ILE A 73 -23.45 18.73 3.44
C ILE A 73 -22.48 18.69 4.63
N CYS A 74 -22.45 17.58 5.38
CA CYS A 74 -21.61 17.45 6.58
C CYS A 74 -20.46 16.44 6.48
N GLY A 75 -20.38 15.66 5.39
CA GLY A 75 -19.33 14.66 5.17
C GLY A 75 -19.45 13.37 6.00
N LYS A 76 -20.44 13.26 6.90
CA LYS A 76 -20.65 12.07 7.75
C LYS A 76 -21.32 10.92 7.00
N TYR A 77 -21.11 9.70 7.49
CA TYR A 77 -21.58 8.46 6.87
C TYR A 77 -22.76 7.85 7.65
N PHE A 78 -23.84 7.54 6.95
CA PHE A 78 -25.08 7.02 7.53
C PHE A 78 -25.57 5.77 6.80
N GLN A 79 -26.20 4.86 7.54
CA GLN A 79 -26.72 3.62 6.98
C GLN A 79 -28.13 3.78 6.43
N GLY A 80 -28.36 3.19 5.26
CA GLY A 80 -29.67 2.96 4.65
C GLY A 80 -30.29 4.20 4.02
N ARG A 81 -31.38 3.99 3.28
CA ARG A 81 -32.19 5.05 2.66
C ARG A 81 -33.68 5.01 3.03
N GLY A 82 -34.12 3.95 3.71
CA GLY A 82 -35.53 3.76 4.08
C GLY A 82 -35.98 4.70 5.18
N LEU A 83 -37.29 4.81 5.40
CA LEU A 83 -37.93 5.72 6.36
C LEU A 83 -37.38 5.63 7.80
N LYS A 84 -36.94 4.45 8.24
CA LYS A 84 -36.36 4.20 9.58
C LYS A 84 -34.82 4.14 9.58
N SER A 85 -34.19 4.53 8.48
CA SER A 85 -32.74 4.46 8.35
C SER A 85 -32.06 5.69 8.92
N HIS A 86 -30.79 5.55 9.31
CA HIS A 86 -30.02 6.64 9.88
C HIS A 86 -29.81 7.80 8.90
N ALA A 87 -29.69 7.53 7.60
CA ALA A 87 -29.56 8.62 6.62
C ALA A 87 -30.87 9.40 6.46
N TYR A 88 -32.01 8.70 6.46
CA TYR A 88 -33.33 9.34 6.39
C TYR A 88 -33.58 10.21 7.63
N THR A 89 -33.36 9.67 8.83
CA THR A 89 -33.51 10.45 10.07
C THR A 89 -32.56 11.63 10.11
N HIS A 90 -31.32 11.48 9.62
CA HIS A 90 -30.36 12.57 9.53
C HIS A 90 -30.83 13.67 8.57
N SER A 91 -31.43 13.29 7.43
CA SER A 91 -31.94 14.25 6.45
C SER A 91 -33.01 15.16 7.02
N VAL A 92 -33.96 14.58 7.77
CA VAL A 92 -35.07 15.32 8.40
C VAL A 92 -34.58 16.12 9.61
N GLN A 93 -33.70 15.54 10.44
CA GLN A 93 -33.24 16.16 11.67
C GLN A 93 -32.32 17.36 11.44
N PHE A 94 -31.43 17.29 10.44
CA PHE A 94 -30.43 18.32 10.16
C PHE A 94 -30.72 19.09 8.87
N THR A 95 -31.85 18.83 8.20
CA THR A 95 -32.21 19.42 6.89
C THR A 95 -31.11 19.22 5.83
N HIS A 96 -30.43 18.07 5.91
CA HIS A 96 -29.36 17.68 4.99
C HIS A 96 -29.93 16.75 3.94
N HIS A 97 -30.25 17.28 2.76
CA HIS A 97 -31.06 16.53 1.81
C HIS A 97 -30.27 15.68 0.81
N VAL A 98 -28.98 15.93 0.61
CA VAL A 98 -28.19 15.29 -0.45
C VAL A 98 -27.24 14.22 0.10
N PHE A 99 -27.35 13.01 -0.44
CA PHE A 99 -26.56 11.84 -0.06
C PHE A 99 -25.95 11.14 -1.26
N LEU A 100 -24.75 10.57 -1.07
CA LEU A 100 -24.04 9.73 -2.05
C LEU A 100 -23.93 8.31 -1.53
N ASN A 101 -24.40 7.32 -2.28
CA ASN A 101 -24.17 5.92 -1.96
C ASN A 101 -22.70 5.54 -2.21
N LEU A 102 -21.99 5.10 -1.17
CA LEU A 102 -20.56 4.83 -1.24
C LEU A 102 -20.19 3.56 -2.03
N HIS A 103 -21.16 2.70 -2.33
CA HIS A 103 -20.97 1.47 -3.08
C HIS A 103 -21.41 1.61 -4.55
N THR A 104 -22.61 2.14 -4.77
CA THR A 104 -23.17 2.29 -6.14
C THR A 104 -22.73 3.57 -6.84
N LEU A 105 -22.15 4.53 -6.10
CA LEU A 105 -21.75 5.85 -6.61
C LEU A 105 -22.92 6.68 -7.15
N LYS A 106 -24.15 6.36 -6.72
CA LYS A 106 -25.38 7.07 -7.08
C LYS A 106 -25.74 8.11 -6.02
N PHE A 107 -26.22 9.26 -6.47
CA PHE A 107 -26.68 10.34 -5.61
C PHE A 107 -28.17 10.22 -5.33
N TYR A 108 -28.60 10.58 -4.13
CA TYR A 108 -29.99 10.53 -3.71
C TYR A 108 -30.35 11.77 -2.92
N CYS A 109 -31.56 12.26 -3.14
CA CYS A 109 -32.19 13.25 -2.27
C CYS A 109 -33.02 12.53 -1.22
N LEU A 110 -32.81 12.78 0.07
CA LEU A 110 -33.65 12.33 1.18
C LEU A 110 -34.19 13.57 1.90
N PRO A 111 -35.44 13.57 2.41
CA PRO A 111 -36.34 12.43 2.59
C PRO A 111 -37.11 12.00 1.33
N ASP A 112 -37.14 12.82 0.27
CA ASP A 112 -37.97 12.58 -0.93
C ASP A 112 -37.62 11.31 -1.73
N ASN A 113 -36.44 10.74 -1.48
CA ASN A 113 -35.93 9.46 -1.99
C ASN A 113 -35.95 9.30 -3.52
N TYR A 114 -35.50 10.33 -4.24
CA TYR A 114 -35.23 10.26 -5.68
C TYR A 114 -33.72 10.26 -5.99
N GLU A 115 -33.31 9.59 -7.07
CA GLU A 115 -31.92 9.59 -7.55
C GLU A 115 -31.60 10.93 -8.21
N ILE A 116 -30.43 11.52 -7.91
CA ILE A 116 -29.97 12.75 -8.52
C ILE A 116 -28.96 12.40 -9.63
N ILE A 117 -29.20 12.91 -10.83
CA ILE A 117 -28.37 12.68 -12.02
C ILE A 117 -27.91 14.05 -12.51
N ASP A 118 -26.69 14.42 -12.15
CA ASP A 118 -26.09 15.70 -12.50
C ASP A 118 -24.58 15.54 -12.75
N SER A 119 -24.08 16.07 -13.87
CA SER A 119 -22.67 16.00 -14.25
C SER A 119 -21.75 16.84 -13.35
N SER A 120 -22.29 17.84 -12.65
CA SER A 120 -21.52 18.67 -11.70
C SER A 120 -21.07 17.91 -10.45
N LEU A 121 -21.59 16.71 -10.21
CA LEU A 121 -21.26 15.84 -9.08
C LEU A 121 -20.26 14.74 -9.46
N GLU A 122 -19.88 14.64 -10.74
CA GLU A 122 -18.91 13.64 -11.20
C GLU A 122 -17.56 13.81 -10.51
N ASP A 123 -17.17 15.03 -10.17
CA ASP A 123 -15.97 15.33 -9.38
C ASP A 123 -15.98 14.60 -8.02
N ILE A 124 -17.10 14.61 -7.30
CA ILE A 124 -17.28 13.91 -6.02
C ILE A 124 -17.15 12.40 -6.21
N THR A 125 -17.77 11.84 -7.24
CA THR A 125 -17.62 10.40 -7.54
C THR A 125 -16.17 10.04 -7.89
N TYR A 126 -15.48 10.94 -8.61
CA TYR A 126 -14.10 10.75 -9.02
C TYR A 126 -13.14 10.85 -7.84
N VAL A 127 -13.39 11.71 -6.85
CA VAL A 127 -12.60 11.74 -5.60
C VAL A 127 -12.84 10.49 -4.76
N LEU A 128 -14.09 10.03 -4.65
CA LEU A 128 -14.43 8.82 -3.89
C LEU A 128 -13.83 7.56 -4.52
N LYS A 129 -13.89 7.43 -5.84
CA LYS A 129 -13.33 6.30 -6.59
C LYS A 129 -12.67 6.78 -7.88
N PRO A 130 -11.39 7.22 -7.82
CA PRO A 130 -10.69 7.69 -9.00
C PRO A 130 -10.52 6.55 -10.00
N THR A 131 -10.86 6.82 -11.27
CA THR A 131 -10.71 5.86 -12.37
C THR A 131 -9.70 6.37 -13.39
N PHE A 132 -8.89 5.46 -13.92
CA PHE A 132 -7.83 5.79 -14.87
C PHE A 132 -7.99 4.93 -16.12
N THR A 133 -8.03 5.57 -17.28
CA THR A 133 -8.01 4.89 -18.57
C THR A 133 -6.56 4.59 -18.97
N LYS A 134 -6.35 3.57 -19.81
CA LYS A 134 -5.00 3.19 -20.27
C LYS A 134 -4.28 4.34 -21.00
N GLN A 135 -5.03 5.15 -21.76
CA GLN A 135 -4.50 6.35 -22.42
C GLN A 135 -4.04 7.39 -21.40
N HIS A 136 -4.82 7.61 -20.34
CA HIS A 136 -4.45 8.52 -19.26
C HIS A 136 -3.19 8.03 -18.53
N ILE A 137 -3.13 6.75 -18.17
CA ILE A 137 -1.96 6.12 -17.52
C ILE A 137 -0.68 6.29 -18.35
N ALA A 138 -0.74 6.13 -19.67
CA ALA A 138 0.41 6.34 -20.55
C ALA A 138 0.85 7.82 -20.64
N GLY A 139 -0.07 8.76 -20.40
CA GLY A 139 0.19 10.20 -20.37
C GLY A 139 0.67 10.74 -19.02
N LEU A 140 0.46 10.00 -17.92
CA LEU A 140 0.77 10.45 -16.56
C LEU A 140 2.23 10.88 -16.39
N ASP A 141 3.18 10.12 -16.97
CA ASP A 141 4.62 10.42 -16.85
C ASP A 141 5.07 11.61 -17.69
N LYS A 142 4.28 11.99 -18.70
CA LYS A 142 4.62 13.09 -19.63
C LYS A 142 4.02 14.42 -19.19
N GLN A 143 3.03 14.39 -18.30
CA GLN A 143 2.29 15.57 -17.88
C GLN A 143 2.94 16.20 -16.65
N GLY A 144 3.88 17.12 -16.87
CA GLY A 144 4.39 18.03 -15.83
C GLY A 144 3.41 19.16 -15.46
N LYS A 145 2.11 18.98 -15.73
CA LYS A 145 1.09 20.01 -15.50
C LYS A 145 0.70 20.01 -14.03
N LEU A 146 0.74 21.19 -13.40
CA LEU A 146 0.15 21.38 -12.08
C LEU A 146 -1.37 21.31 -12.16
N TYR A 147 -1.95 20.53 -11.27
CA TYR A 147 -3.39 20.42 -11.07
C TYR A 147 -3.79 21.27 -9.87
N ARG A 148 -5.03 21.76 -9.87
CA ARG A 148 -5.55 22.61 -8.80
C ARG A 148 -6.61 21.84 -8.03
N ALA A 149 -6.42 21.73 -6.73
CA ALA A 149 -7.42 21.20 -5.81
C ALA A 149 -8.56 22.21 -5.60
N TYR A 150 -9.67 21.74 -5.01
CA TYR A 150 -10.84 22.58 -4.77
C TYR A 150 -10.56 23.76 -3.84
N ASP A 151 -9.66 23.58 -2.86
CA ASP A 151 -9.16 24.64 -1.96
C ASP A 151 -8.27 25.69 -2.66
N GLY A 152 -7.99 25.49 -3.94
CA GLY A 152 -7.16 26.36 -4.75
C GLY A 152 -5.66 26.03 -4.69
N THR A 153 -5.24 25.04 -3.91
CA THR A 153 -3.84 24.60 -3.83
C THR A 153 -3.43 23.88 -5.11
N THR A 154 -2.23 24.19 -5.61
CA THR A 154 -1.67 23.52 -6.78
C THR A 154 -0.81 22.34 -6.34
N TYR A 155 -0.97 21.19 -6.99
CA TYR A 155 -0.21 19.99 -6.69
C TYR A 155 0.10 19.20 -7.97
N LEU A 156 1.10 18.33 -7.90
CA LEU A 156 1.38 17.34 -8.94
C LEU A 156 0.79 16.00 -8.51
N PRO A 157 -0.01 15.33 -9.36
CA PRO A 157 -0.46 13.96 -9.11
C PRO A 157 0.74 13.05 -8.81
N GLY A 158 0.62 12.23 -7.76
CA GLY A 158 1.71 11.40 -7.26
C GLY A 158 2.63 12.10 -6.26
N ILE A 159 2.79 13.43 -6.32
CA ILE A 159 3.55 14.26 -5.36
C ILE A 159 2.57 14.98 -4.44
N VAL A 160 1.87 14.19 -3.63
CA VAL A 160 0.81 14.63 -2.73
C VAL A 160 1.21 14.27 -1.30
N GLY A 161 0.94 15.12 -0.31
CA GLY A 161 1.26 14.82 1.09
C GLY A 161 0.47 13.63 1.62
N LEU A 162 1.10 12.77 2.43
CA LEU A 162 0.39 11.75 3.22
C LEU A 162 0.25 12.22 4.66
N ASN A 163 -0.95 12.10 5.23
CA ASN A 163 -1.18 12.56 6.60
C ASN A 163 -0.35 11.73 7.61
N ASN A 164 0.37 12.45 8.47
CA ASN A 164 0.98 11.86 9.64
C ASN A 164 -0.04 11.78 10.77
N ILE A 165 -0.46 10.57 11.12
CA ILE A 165 -1.48 10.36 12.15
C ILE A 165 -0.82 10.41 13.54
N LYS A 166 0.36 9.78 13.67
CA LYS A 166 1.21 9.80 14.87
C LYS A 166 2.67 9.57 14.48
N ALA A 167 3.04 8.30 14.28
CA ALA A 167 4.41 7.87 14.01
C ALA A 167 4.44 6.88 12.83
N ASN A 168 3.70 7.21 11.77
CA ASN A 168 3.56 6.38 10.55
C ASN A 168 4.43 6.89 9.38
N ASP A 169 5.38 7.78 9.66
CA ASP A 169 6.30 8.37 8.69
C ASP A 169 7.11 7.32 7.92
N TYR A 170 7.58 6.27 8.60
CA TYR A 170 8.28 5.13 8.00
C TYR A 170 7.46 4.47 6.87
N ALA A 171 6.15 4.33 7.06
CA ALA A 171 5.26 3.76 6.07
C ALA A 171 4.95 4.76 4.97
N ASN A 172 4.72 6.03 5.31
CA ASN A 172 4.44 7.09 4.33
C ASN A 172 5.58 7.24 3.31
N VAL A 173 6.85 7.23 3.77
CA VAL A 173 8.02 7.31 2.89
C VAL A 173 8.07 6.13 1.92
N VAL A 174 7.82 4.91 2.41
CA VAL A 174 7.84 3.70 1.57
C VAL A 174 6.68 3.70 0.55
N LEU A 175 5.48 4.09 0.99
CA LEU A 175 4.30 4.19 0.10
C LEU A 175 4.52 5.25 -1.00
N GLN A 176 5.11 6.39 -0.66
CA GLN A 176 5.47 7.44 -1.62
C GLN A 176 6.55 6.99 -2.60
N ALA A 177 7.58 6.29 -2.11
CA ALA A 177 8.61 5.72 -2.97
C ALA A 177 8.01 4.76 -3.99
N PHE A 178 7.09 3.89 -3.57
CA PHE A 178 6.41 2.95 -4.47
C PHE A 178 5.36 3.60 -5.37
N SER A 179 4.73 4.69 -4.95
CA SER A 179 3.82 5.49 -5.77
C SER A 179 4.48 6.02 -7.04
N ASN A 180 5.76 6.40 -6.93
CA ASN A 180 6.56 6.93 -8.03
C ASN A 180 7.29 5.86 -8.85
N VAL A 181 6.94 4.58 -8.71
CA VAL A 181 7.46 3.51 -9.58
C VAL A 181 6.44 3.19 -10.68
N PRO A 182 6.63 3.68 -11.93
CA PRO A 182 5.67 3.55 -13.03
C PRO A 182 5.07 2.15 -13.24
N PRO A 183 5.83 1.03 -13.32
CA PRO A 183 5.22 -0.28 -13.56
C PRO A 183 4.34 -0.74 -12.40
N LEU A 184 4.72 -0.41 -11.16
CA LEU A 184 3.94 -0.74 -9.97
C LEU A 184 2.69 0.13 -9.91
N ARG A 185 2.85 1.45 -10.05
CA ARG A 185 1.77 2.42 -10.11
C ARG A 185 0.73 2.02 -11.15
N ASN A 186 1.14 1.83 -12.41
CA ASN A 186 0.23 1.57 -13.52
C ASN A 186 -0.61 0.29 -13.27
N TYR A 187 -0.01 -0.73 -12.65
CA TYR A 187 -0.72 -1.95 -12.27
C TYR A 187 -1.82 -1.68 -11.22
N PHE A 188 -1.53 -0.86 -10.21
CA PHE A 188 -2.44 -0.55 -9.10
C PHE A 188 -3.47 0.54 -9.41
N LEU A 189 -3.26 1.38 -10.44
CA LEU A 189 -4.25 2.37 -10.90
C LEU A 189 -5.47 1.72 -11.57
N GLU A 190 -5.30 0.53 -12.14
CA GLU A 190 -6.36 -0.22 -12.82
C GLU A 190 -6.80 -1.41 -11.95
N GLU A 191 -7.98 -1.29 -11.33
CA GLU A 191 -8.51 -2.28 -10.39
C GLU A 191 -8.72 -3.66 -11.03
N GLU A 192 -8.98 -3.70 -12.34
CA GLU A 192 -9.18 -4.93 -13.11
C GLU A 192 -7.96 -5.85 -13.09
N ASN A 193 -6.75 -5.29 -12.97
CA ASN A 193 -5.50 -6.04 -13.01
C ASN A 193 -5.33 -7.02 -11.84
N TYR A 194 -5.97 -6.74 -10.70
CA TYR A 194 -5.84 -7.57 -9.50
C TYR A 194 -7.19 -8.08 -8.97
N ARG A 195 -8.34 -7.54 -9.43
CA ARG A 195 -9.67 -7.98 -8.98
C ARG A 195 -9.95 -9.45 -9.29
N GLY A 196 -9.49 -9.95 -10.43
CA GLY A 196 -9.71 -11.31 -10.92
C GLY A 196 -8.81 -12.39 -10.28
N ILE A 197 -7.92 -12.02 -9.36
CA ILE A 197 -7.01 -12.98 -8.70
C ILE A 197 -7.83 -13.87 -7.77
N ARG A 198 -7.64 -15.20 -7.91
CA ARG A 198 -8.26 -16.21 -7.04
C ARG A 198 -7.67 -16.11 -5.63
N ARG A 199 -8.54 -16.08 -4.63
CA ARG A 199 -8.18 -15.88 -3.23
C ARG A 199 -8.55 -17.10 -2.39
N PRO A 200 -7.71 -17.50 -1.42
CA PRO A 200 -8.13 -18.41 -0.37
C PRO A 200 -9.28 -17.83 0.45
N PRO A 201 -10.23 -18.64 0.94
CA PRO A 201 -11.23 -18.17 1.88
C PRO A 201 -10.56 -17.68 3.17
N GLY A 202 -10.93 -16.47 3.63
CA GLY A 202 -10.34 -15.86 4.82
C GLY A 202 -9.00 -15.13 4.61
N ASP A 203 -8.57 -14.93 3.36
CA ASP A 203 -7.31 -14.22 3.09
C ASP A 203 -7.40 -12.71 3.39
N ILE A 204 -6.84 -12.33 4.54
CA ILE A 204 -6.71 -10.93 4.96
C ILE A 204 -5.66 -10.17 4.14
N MET A 205 -4.68 -10.85 3.53
CA MET A 205 -3.55 -10.20 2.85
C MET A 205 -3.98 -9.49 1.58
N PHE A 206 -5.05 -9.95 0.93
CA PHE A 206 -5.60 -9.30 -0.24
C PHE A 206 -6.17 -7.90 0.06
N LEU A 207 -6.58 -7.64 1.30
CA LEU A 207 -7.00 -6.30 1.72
C LEU A 207 -5.86 -5.29 1.52
N LEU A 208 -4.60 -5.72 1.72
CA LEU A 208 -3.42 -4.89 1.47
C LEU A 208 -3.34 -4.44 0.00
N VAL A 209 -3.59 -5.36 -0.94
CA VAL A 209 -3.58 -5.07 -2.39
C VAL A 209 -4.69 -4.10 -2.74
N GLN A 210 -5.89 -4.31 -2.21
CA GLN A 210 -7.05 -3.44 -2.46
C GLN A 210 -6.82 -2.02 -1.92
N ARG A 211 -6.42 -1.90 -0.65
CA ARG A 211 -6.19 -0.60 -0.01
C ARG A 211 -4.99 0.13 -0.61
N PHE A 212 -3.95 -0.61 -1.02
CA PHE A 212 -2.83 -0.01 -1.73
C PHE A 212 -3.26 0.54 -3.10
N GLY A 213 -4.07 -0.21 -3.86
CA GLY A 213 -4.63 0.29 -5.12
C GLY A 213 -5.58 1.48 -4.94
N GLU A 214 -6.39 1.51 -3.88
CA GLU A 214 -7.18 2.69 -3.51
C GLU A 214 -6.30 3.90 -3.19
N LEU A 215 -5.26 3.72 -2.39
CA LEU A 215 -4.32 4.79 -2.04
C LEU A 215 -3.58 5.31 -3.28
N MET A 216 -3.09 4.44 -4.15
CA MET A 216 -2.43 4.81 -5.40
C MET A 216 -3.32 5.67 -6.29
N ARG A 217 -4.58 5.26 -6.46
CA ARG A 217 -5.56 6.00 -7.26
C ARG A 217 -5.85 7.39 -6.68
N LYS A 218 -5.86 7.51 -5.35
CA LYS A 218 -6.05 8.80 -4.65
C LYS A 218 -4.83 9.71 -4.75
N LEU A 219 -3.62 9.16 -4.59
CA LEU A 219 -2.36 9.91 -4.74
C LEU A 219 -2.20 10.47 -6.15
N TRP A 220 -2.55 9.69 -7.17
CA TRP A 220 -2.46 10.09 -8.57
C TRP A 220 -3.75 10.74 -9.11
N ASN A 221 -4.69 11.11 -8.23
CA ASN A 221 -5.92 11.76 -8.65
C ASN A 221 -5.63 13.21 -9.12
N PRO A 222 -5.89 13.58 -10.39
CA PRO A 222 -5.74 14.94 -10.88
C PRO A 222 -6.83 15.93 -10.42
N ARG A 223 -7.93 15.43 -9.84
CA ARG A 223 -9.09 16.23 -9.43
C ARG A 223 -9.39 16.03 -7.95
N ASN A 224 -8.37 16.18 -7.11
CA ASN A 224 -8.51 15.99 -5.66
C ASN A 224 -9.11 17.24 -5.01
N PHE A 225 -9.85 17.08 -3.91
CA PHE A 225 -10.39 18.23 -3.17
C PHE A 225 -9.34 18.91 -2.28
N LYS A 226 -8.33 18.14 -1.86
CA LYS A 226 -7.23 18.58 -0.99
C LYS A 226 -5.90 18.11 -1.59
N ALA A 227 -4.83 18.88 -1.41
CA ALA A 227 -3.47 18.49 -1.82
C ALA A 227 -2.77 17.53 -0.83
N HIS A 228 -3.54 16.77 -0.05
CA HIS A 228 -3.05 15.71 0.82
C HIS A 228 -4.06 14.55 0.88
N VAL A 229 -3.57 13.34 1.20
CA VAL A 229 -4.37 12.11 1.29
C VAL A 229 -4.07 11.43 2.63
N SER A 230 -5.10 10.98 3.32
CA SER A 230 -4.92 10.20 4.56
C SER A 230 -4.70 8.71 4.24
N PRO A 231 -3.55 8.12 4.62
CA PRO A 231 -3.30 6.69 4.40
C PRO A 231 -3.96 5.80 5.47
N HIS A 232 -4.94 6.29 6.23
CA HIS A 232 -5.50 5.59 7.40
C HIS A 232 -5.97 4.17 7.07
N GLU A 233 -6.82 4.01 6.05
CA GLU A 233 -7.33 2.70 5.61
C GLU A 233 -6.20 1.74 5.21
N MET A 234 -5.19 2.26 4.52
CA MET A 234 -4.03 1.49 4.12
C MET A 234 -3.24 1.00 5.34
N LEU A 235 -3.05 1.88 6.32
CA LEU A 235 -2.33 1.54 7.52
C LEU A 235 -3.11 0.59 8.43
N GLN A 236 -4.43 0.69 8.49
CA GLN A 236 -5.26 -0.30 9.18
C GLN A 236 -5.11 -1.69 8.55
N ALA A 237 -5.12 -1.76 7.22
CA ALA A 237 -4.84 -3.01 6.51
C ALA A 237 -3.43 -3.54 6.82
N VAL A 238 -2.42 -2.66 6.87
CA VAL A 238 -1.06 -3.02 7.29
C VAL A 238 -1.02 -3.57 8.71
N VAL A 239 -1.66 -2.92 9.68
CA VAL A 239 -1.70 -3.36 11.10
C VAL A 239 -2.33 -4.75 11.21
N LEU A 240 -3.44 -4.96 10.50
CA LEU A 240 -4.16 -6.23 10.49
C LEU A 240 -3.32 -7.35 9.85
N CYS A 241 -2.78 -7.10 8.65
CA CYS A 241 -2.00 -8.09 7.90
C CYS A 241 -0.67 -8.41 8.59
N SER A 242 -0.04 -7.42 9.21
CA SER A 242 1.24 -7.58 9.92
C SER A 242 1.08 -8.16 11.33
N LYS A 243 -0.15 -8.48 11.77
CA LYS A 243 -0.46 -8.95 13.12
C LYS A 243 0.07 -8.01 14.20
N LYS A 244 -0.09 -6.70 13.99
CA LYS A 244 0.36 -5.61 14.88
C LYS A 244 1.89 -5.44 15.00
N ASN A 245 2.68 -6.00 14.08
CA ASN A 245 4.11 -5.72 14.01
C ASN A 245 4.38 -4.27 13.57
N PHE A 246 3.60 -3.76 12.61
CA PHE A 246 3.69 -2.37 12.14
C PHE A 246 2.47 -1.60 12.61
N GLN A 247 2.64 -0.82 13.67
CA GLN A 247 1.56 -0.04 14.29
C GLN A 247 1.57 1.40 13.77
N ILE A 248 0.41 2.07 13.83
CA ILE A 248 0.28 3.50 13.50
C ILE A 248 0.81 4.38 14.63
N THR A 249 0.69 3.88 15.87
CA THR A 249 1.06 4.58 17.10
C THR A 249 2.55 4.47 17.45
N LYS A 250 3.23 3.44 16.95
CA LYS A 250 4.65 3.18 17.22
C LYS A 250 5.44 3.20 15.91
N GLN A 251 6.51 3.99 15.88
CA GLN A 251 7.39 4.07 14.74
C GLN A 251 8.10 2.73 14.50
N GLY A 252 8.09 2.27 13.25
CA GLY A 252 8.84 1.11 12.77
C GLY A 252 10.03 1.53 11.92
N ASP A 253 10.88 0.56 11.57
CA ASP A 253 11.94 0.76 10.58
C ASP A 253 11.35 0.68 9.16
N ALA A 254 11.72 1.65 8.30
CA ALA A 254 11.23 1.72 6.93
C ALA A 254 11.71 0.55 6.06
N VAL A 255 12.92 0.04 6.29
CA VAL A 255 13.48 -1.12 5.56
C VAL A 255 12.75 -2.39 5.95
N ASP A 256 12.47 -2.59 7.24
CA ASP A 256 11.71 -3.75 7.71
C ASP A 256 10.28 -3.72 7.18
N PHE A 257 9.62 -2.55 7.25
CA PHE A 257 8.29 -2.36 6.68
C PHE A 257 8.29 -2.62 5.17
N MET A 258 9.24 -2.05 4.42
CA MET A 258 9.35 -2.24 2.98
C MET A 258 9.58 -3.70 2.60
N THR A 259 10.47 -4.39 3.32
CA THR A 259 10.78 -5.80 3.10
C THR A 259 9.55 -6.67 3.32
N TRP A 260 8.85 -6.46 4.44
CA TRP A 260 7.60 -7.17 4.70
C TRP A 260 6.55 -6.83 3.65
N PHE A 261 6.39 -5.55 3.30
CA PHE A 261 5.36 -5.07 2.40
C PHE A 261 5.50 -5.64 0.99
N LEU A 262 6.72 -5.64 0.42
CA LEU A 262 6.98 -6.23 -0.89
C LEU A 262 6.69 -7.74 -0.91
N ASN A 263 7.10 -8.46 0.14
CA ASN A 263 6.85 -9.89 0.26
C ASN A 263 5.35 -10.20 0.44
N ALA A 264 4.66 -9.42 1.27
CA ALA A 264 3.23 -9.55 1.52
C ALA A 264 2.43 -9.28 0.26
N LEU A 265 2.73 -8.20 -0.48
CA LEU A 265 2.08 -7.93 -1.76
C LEU A 265 2.42 -8.99 -2.81
N HIS A 266 3.64 -9.53 -2.84
CA HIS A 266 4.00 -10.60 -3.77
C HIS A 266 3.14 -11.84 -3.51
N GLY A 267 3.00 -12.26 -2.25
CA GLY A 267 2.15 -13.36 -1.85
C GLY A 267 0.66 -13.11 -2.14
N ALA A 268 0.15 -11.92 -1.80
CA ALA A 268 -1.25 -11.56 -1.98
C ALA A 268 -1.68 -11.45 -3.45
N LEU A 269 -0.75 -11.13 -4.36
CA LEU A 269 -0.97 -11.13 -5.81
C LEU A 269 -0.91 -12.54 -6.44
N GLY A 270 -0.85 -13.60 -5.62
CA GLY A 270 -0.69 -14.98 -6.10
C GLY A 270 0.71 -15.26 -6.65
N GLY A 271 1.68 -14.39 -6.34
CA GLY A 271 3.07 -14.61 -6.62
C GLY A 271 3.59 -15.79 -5.82
N THR A 272 4.24 -16.72 -6.51
CA THR A 272 4.95 -17.84 -5.88
C THR A 272 6.36 -17.87 -6.44
N LYS A 273 7.25 -18.66 -5.85
CA LYS A 273 8.61 -18.88 -6.40
C LYS A 273 8.61 -19.26 -7.89
N LYS A 274 7.51 -19.84 -8.40
CA LYS A 274 7.33 -20.24 -9.80
C LYS A 274 6.50 -19.24 -10.64
N LYS A 275 5.71 -18.36 -10.01
CA LYS A 275 4.83 -17.41 -10.69
C LYS A 275 5.25 -15.97 -10.40
N PRO A 276 5.77 -15.22 -11.39
CA PRO A 276 6.21 -13.85 -11.18
C PRO A 276 5.01 -12.93 -10.99
N SER A 277 5.06 -12.08 -9.95
CA SER A 277 4.10 -10.98 -9.79
C SER A 277 4.66 -9.68 -10.41
N ILE A 278 3.86 -8.60 -10.42
CA ILE A 278 4.34 -7.28 -10.86
C ILE A 278 5.58 -6.83 -10.07
N ILE A 279 5.65 -7.18 -8.78
CA ILE A 279 6.77 -6.86 -7.89
C ILE A 279 8.03 -7.59 -8.35
N THR A 280 7.89 -8.86 -8.68
CA THR A 280 8.97 -9.67 -9.23
C THR A 280 9.47 -9.09 -10.55
N LYS A 281 8.55 -8.67 -11.43
CA LYS A 281 8.92 -8.07 -12.72
C LYS A 281 9.61 -6.70 -12.57
N ALA A 282 9.20 -5.90 -11.59
CA ALA A 282 9.71 -4.55 -11.39
C ALA A 282 11.04 -4.52 -10.60
N PHE A 283 11.15 -5.31 -9.54
CA PHE A 283 12.23 -5.18 -8.54
C PHE A 283 13.12 -6.43 -8.40
N GLN A 284 12.76 -7.59 -8.97
CA GLN A 284 13.57 -8.80 -8.77
C GLN A 284 14.81 -8.79 -9.67
N GLY A 285 15.98 -8.77 -9.02
CA GLY A 285 17.26 -9.11 -9.63
C GLY A 285 17.75 -10.50 -9.22
N SER A 286 18.84 -10.93 -9.84
CA SER A 286 19.54 -12.17 -9.51
C SER A 286 21.00 -11.88 -9.16
N MET A 287 21.51 -12.55 -8.12
CA MET A 287 22.90 -12.49 -7.72
C MET A 287 23.46 -13.87 -7.44
N ARG A 288 24.73 -14.06 -7.77
CA ARG A 288 25.53 -15.20 -7.34
C ARG A 288 26.23 -14.85 -6.04
N ILE A 289 26.12 -15.77 -5.09
CA ILE A 289 26.81 -15.70 -3.81
C ILE A 289 27.81 -16.84 -3.81
N PHE A 290 29.10 -16.51 -3.78
CA PHE A 290 30.14 -17.51 -3.55
C PHE A 290 30.49 -17.46 -2.07
N SER A 291 30.32 -18.59 -1.39
CA SER A 291 30.56 -18.75 0.04
C SER A 291 31.73 -19.69 0.23
N LYS A 292 32.78 -19.22 0.89
CA LYS A 292 33.95 -20.00 1.27
C LYS A 292 33.99 -20.11 2.78
N LYS A 293 33.97 -21.33 3.32
CA LYS A 293 34.14 -21.55 4.76
C LYS A 293 35.60 -21.28 5.12
N LEU A 294 35.85 -20.62 6.25
CA LEU A 294 37.19 -20.39 6.77
C LEU A 294 37.48 -21.40 7.89
N PRO A 295 38.68 -22.01 7.90
CA PRO A 295 39.15 -22.80 9.04
C PRO A 295 39.15 -21.99 10.34
N HIS A 296 39.09 -22.68 11.47
CA HIS A 296 39.10 -22.02 12.77
C HIS A 296 40.42 -21.23 12.95
N PRO A 297 40.36 -19.96 13.42
CA PRO A 297 41.54 -19.10 13.51
C PRO A 297 42.62 -19.65 14.44
N ASP A 298 42.25 -20.47 15.42
CA ASP A 298 43.18 -21.03 16.42
C ASP A 298 43.90 -22.33 15.99
N LEU A 299 43.60 -22.87 14.81
CA LEU A 299 44.28 -24.08 14.30
C LEU A 299 45.71 -23.78 13.84
N PRO A 300 46.66 -24.73 13.97
CA PRO A 300 48.01 -24.58 13.46
C PRO A 300 48.04 -24.43 11.92
N PRO A 301 49.08 -23.81 11.35
CA PRO A 301 49.15 -23.49 9.92
C PRO A 301 49.04 -24.71 9.00
N GLU A 302 49.70 -25.81 9.36
CA GLU A 302 49.66 -27.06 8.57
C GLU A 302 48.25 -27.67 8.51
N GLU A 303 47.53 -27.69 9.65
CA GLU A 303 46.14 -28.17 9.68
C GLU A 303 45.19 -27.23 8.91
N LYS A 304 45.44 -25.91 8.94
CA LYS A 304 44.67 -24.95 8.13
C LYS A 304 44.85 -25.20 6.65
N GLU A 305 46.09 -25.42 6.19
CA GLU A 305 46.38 -25.70 4.79
C GLU A 305 45.78 -27.03 4.35
N ALA A 306 45.87 -28.08 5.19
CA ALA A 306 45.21 -29.35 4.92
C ALA A 306 43.69 -29.22 4.81
N LEU A 307 43.06 -28.42 5.69
CA LEU A 307 41.61 -28.18 5.65
C LEU A 307 41.17 -27.37 4.44
N LEU A 308 41.99 -26.44 3.94
CA LEU A 308 41.67 -25.63 2.75
C LEU A 308 41.57 -26.45 1.46
N VAL A 309 42.22 -27.63 1.40
CA VAL A 309 42.15 -28.54 0.26
C VAL A 309 40.82 -29.32 0.25
N THR A 310 40.24 -29.56 1.42
CA THR A 310 38.97 -30.28 1.57
C THR A 310 37.82 -29.54 0.89
N GLU A 311 36.92 -30.28 0.22
CA GLU A 311 35.77 -29.74 -0.52
C GLU A 311 34.86 -28.82 0.33
N GLU A 312 34.83 -29.02 1.65
CA GLU A 312 34.04 -28.20 2.58
C GLU A 312 34.54 -26.75 2.70
N TYR A 313 35.84 -26.52 2.50
CA TYR A 313 36.47 -25.20 2.56
C TYR A 313 36.71 -24.57 1.17
N GLN A 314 36.25 -25.26 0.11
CA GLN A 314 36.22 -24.70 -1.23
C GLN A 314 35.04 -23.72 -1.42
N GLU A 315 35.12 -22.93 -2.48
CA GLU A 315 34.07 -21.97 -2.83
C GLU A 315 32.81 -22.68 -3.31
N GLN A 316 31.72 -22.53 -2.56
CA GLN A 316 30.40 -22.96 -2.99
C GLN A 316 29.67 -21.81 -3.67
N MET A 317 29.25 -22.02 -4.91
CA MET A 317 28.45 -21.06 -5.67
C MET A 317 26.96 -21.36 -5.49
N SER A 318 26.21 -20.36 -5.04
CA SER A 318 24.75 -20.41 -4.95
C SER A 318 24.13 -19.22 -5.68
N GLU A 319 23.07 -19.46 -6.45
CA GLU A 319 22.31 -18.41 -7.11
C GLU A 319 21.07 -18.06 -6.28
N SER A 320 20.85 -16.77 -6.06
CA SER A 320 19.74 -16.25 -5.27
C SER A 320 19.12 -15.04 -5.96
N THR A 321 17.85 -14.78 -5.65
CA THR A 321 17.15 -13.58 -6.14
C THR A 321 17.01 -12.57 -5.02
N PHE A 322 16.97 -11.29 -5.39
CA PHE A 322 16.83 -10.19 -4.44
C PHE A 322 15.81 -9.17 -4.95
N LEU A 323 15.12 -8.51 -4.01
CA LEU A 323 14.20 -7.39 -4.31
C LEU A 323 14.86 -6.03 -4.06
N PHE A 324 15.87 -5.99 -3.20
CA PHE A 324 16.65 -4.81 -2.87
C PHE A 324 18.07 -5.24 -2.50
N LEU A 325 19.02 -4.32 -2.61
CA LEU A 325 20.41 -4.53 -2.23
C LEU A 325 20.71 -3.80 -0.93
N THR A 326 21.16 -4.55 0.07
CA THR A 326 21.59 -3.97 1.35
C THR A 326 23.05 -3.50 1.23
N LEU A 327 23.23 -2.18 1.30
CA LEU A 327 24.52 -1.52 1.27
C LEU A 327 24.99 -1.29 2.71
N ASP A 328 26.10 -1.91 3.07
CA ASP A 328 26.70 -1.72 4.39
C ASP A 328 27.62 -0.49 4.32
N LEU A 329 27.42 0.45 5.24
CA LEU A 329 28.33 1.58 5.40
C LEU A 329 29.57 1.14 6.18
N PRO A 330 30.75 1.70 5.87
CA PRO A 330 31.90 1.54 6.74
C PRO A 330 31.59 2.12 8.12
N THR A 331 32.19 1.55 9.17
CA THR A 331 32.06 2.07 10.53
C THR A 331 32.54 3.52 10.57
N ALA A 332 31.80 4.37 11.28
CA ALA A 332 32.22 5.75 11.46
C ALA A 332 33.61 5.77 12.12
N PRO A 333 34.55 6.62 11.67
CA PRO A 333 35.84 6.74 12.32
C PRO A 333 35.63 7.13 13.79
N LEU A 334 36.22 6.36 14.71
CA LEU A 334 36.11 6.60 16.16
C LEU A 334 36.78 7.90 16.59
N TYR A 335 37.75 8.37 15.80
CA TYR A 335 38.51 9.60 16.05
C TYR A 335 38.14 10.64 14.99
N LYS A 336 37.89 11.86 15.44
CA LYS A 336 37.77 13.04 14.57
C LYS A 336 39.18 13.45 14.19
N ASP A 337 39.46 13.62 12.91
CA ASP A 337 40.72 14.22 12.48
C ASP A 337 40.85 15.63 13.10
N GLU A 338 42.01 15.95 13.68
CA GLU A 338 42.28 17.23 14.37
C GLU A 338 42.09 18.46 13.46
N LYS A 339 42.02 18.27 12.14
CA LYS A 339 41.98 19.35 11.15
C LYS A 339 40.58 19.81 10.76
N GLU A 340 39.53 19.10 11.14
CA GLU A 340 38.19 19.47 10.67
C GLU A 340 37.14 19.28 11.78
N GLN A 341 36.84 20.39 12.46
CA GLN A 341 35.72 20.49 13.37
C GLN A 341 34.42 20.32 12.54
N LEU A 342 33.75 19.17 12.68
CA LEU A 342 32.41 18.82 12.15
C LEU A 342 32.28 18.14 10.76
N ILE A 343 33.23 17.35 10.23
CA ILE A 343 32.86 16.55 9.03
C ILE A 343 32.01 15.35 9.41
N ILE A 344 30.79 15.33 8.88
CA ILE A 344 30.04 14.09 8.71
C ILE A 344 30.78 13.25 7.67
N PRO A 345 31.19 12.00 7.97
CA PRO A 345 31.96 11.19 7.03
C PRO A 345 31.21 11.02 5.71
N GLN A 346 31.90 11.07 4.58
CA GLN A 346 31.30 10.94 3.25
C GLN A 346 31.88 9.74 2.51
N VAL A 347 31.02 8.95 1.87
CA VAL A 347 31.43 7.77 1.10
C VAL A 347 30.72 7.78 -0.27
N PRO A 348 31.45 7.65 -1.39
CA PRO A 348 30.84 7.48 -2.70
C PRO A 348 30.02 6.18 -2.79
N LEU A 349 28.86 6.23 -3.44
CA LEU A 349 28.00 5.06 -3.67
C LEU A 349 28.74 3.92 -4.40
N PHE A 350 29.67 4.25 -5.30
CA PHE A 350 30.47 3.24 -6.01
C PHE A 350 31.32 2.37 -5.09
N ASN A 351 31.84 2.92 -3.98
CA ASN A 351 32.68 2.18 -3.04
C ASN A 351 31.86 1.12 -2.30
N ILE A 352 30.64 1.47 -1.86
CA ILE A 352 29.73 0.52 -1.20
C ILE A 352 29.11 -0.48 -2.19
N LEU A 353 28.99 -0.11 -3.47
CA LEU A 353 28.59 -1.03 -4.53
C LEU A 353 29.70 -2.00 -4.95
N GLY A 354 30.97 -1.69 -4.65
CA GLY A 354 32.12 -2.56 -4.88
C GLY A 354 31.89 -3.99 -4.35
N LYS A 355 31.16 -4.11 -3.23
CA LYS A 355 30.69 -5.36 -2.62
C LYS A 355 30.05 -6.35 -3.60
N PHE A 356 29.36 -5.89 -4.63
CA PHE A 356 28.62 -6.75 -5.56
C PHE A 356 29.32 -6.98 -6.90
N THR A 357 30.59 -6.58 -7.01
CA THR A 357 31.41 -6.74 -8.23
C THR A 357 32.05 -8.14 -8.32
N GLY A 358 32.01 -8.92 -7.24
CA GLY A 358 32.63 -10.25 -7.13
C GLY A 358 34.06 -10.25 -6.59
N SER A 359 34.72 -9.10 -6.50
CA SER A 359 36.11 -8.99 -6.00
C SER A 359 36.20 -8.79 -4.49
N THR A 360 35.19 -8.17 -3.87
CA THR A 360 35.21 -7.87 -2.44
C THR A 360 34.69 -9.06 -1.64
N GLU A 361 35.54 -9.60 -0.78
CA GLU A 361 35.16 -10.66 0.15
C GLU A 361 34.68 -10.05 1.47
N LYS A 362 33.54 -10.51 1.98
CA LYS A 362 33.00 -10.08 3.26
C LYS A 362 32.99 -11.24 4.24
N GLU A 363 33.57 -11.01 5.41
CA GLU A 363 33.50 -11.95 6.52
C GLU A 363 32.10 -11.96 7.16
N TYR A 364 31.56 -13.17 7.30
CA TYR A 364 30.35 -13.47 8.05
C TYR A 364 30.73 -14.43 9.17
N LYS A 365 30.60 -13.97 10.41
CA LYS A 365 30.89 -14.77 11.60
C LYS A 365 29.59 -15.28 12.19
N THR A 366 29.45 -16.60 12.23
CA THR A 366 28.41 -17.32 13.00
C THR A 366 29.04 -17.82 14.31
N TYR A 367 28.23 -18.27 15.27
CA TYR A 367 28.69 -18.76 16.58
C TYR A 367 29.81 -19.82 16.55
N LYS A 368 29.95 -20.59 15.47
CA LYS A 368 30.98 -21.64 15.32
C LYS A 368 31.83 -21.54 14.05
N GLU A 369 31.41 -20.74 13.09
CA GLU A 369 31.94 -20.82 11.72
C GLU A 369 32.10 -19.43 11.12
N ASN A 370 33.22 -19.22 10.43
CA ASN A 370 33.50 -18.01 9.69
C ASN A 370 33.36 -18.31 8.20
N PHE A 371 32.66 -17.44 7.47
CA PHE A 371 32.47 -17.55 6.03
C PHE A 371 32.98 -16.29 5.35
N LEU A 372 33.73 -16.45 4.26
CA LEU A 372 33.96 -15.38 3.30
C LEU A 372 32.89 -15.48 2.22
N LYS A 373 32.06 -14.45 2.10
CA LYS A 373 31.06 -14.35 1.05
C LYS A 373 31.43 -13.25 0.08
N ARG A 374 31.48 -13.57 -1.20
CA ARG A 374 31.54 -12.60 -2.30
C ARG A 374 30.20 -12.60 -3.04
N PHE A 375 29.78 -11.42 -3.49
CA PHE A 375 28.52 -11.23 -4.17
C PHE A 375 28.79 -10.73 -5.59
N GLN A 376 28.10 -11.31 -6.57
CA GLN A 376 28.20 -10.90 -7.97
C GLN A 376 26.79 -10.75 -8.56
N LEU A 377 26.46 -9.57 -9.09
CA LEU A 377 25.17 -9.36 -9.75
C LEU A 377 25.16 -10.03 -11.13
N THR A 378 24.17 -10.90 -11.37
CA THR A 378 23.97 -11.55 -12.67
C THR A 378 22.91 -10.84 -13.50
N LYS A 379 21.79 -10.49 -12.87
CA LYS A 379 20.67 -9.81 -13.52
C LYS A 379 20.22 -8.60 -12.70
N LEU A 380 20.17 -7.44 -13.35
CA LEU A 380 19.63 -6.22 -12.76
C LEU A 380 18.12 -6.09 -13.02
N PRO A 381 17.33 -5.67 -12.02
CA PRO A 381 15.92 -5.35 -12.21
C PRO A 381 15.75 -4.01 -12.95
N PRO A 382 14.58 -3.76 -13.57
CA PRO A 382 14.25 -2.46 -14.13
C PRO A 382 14.28 -1.32 -13.09
N TYR A 383 13.86 -1.60 -11.85
CA TYR A 383 13.93 -0.68 -10.72
C TYR A 383 14.76 -1.31 -9.60
N LEU A 384 15.90 -0.70 -9.29
CA LEU A 384 16.82 -1.19 -8.27
C LEU A 384 16.65 -0.39 -6.97
N ILE A 385 16.42 -1.09 -5.87
CA ILE A 385 16.28 -0.49 -4.54
C ILE A 385 17.58 -0.68 -3.76
N PHE A 386 18.14 0.41 -3.24
CA PHE A 386 19.28 0.39 -2.32
C PHE A 386 18.82 0.65 -0.89
N CYS A 387 19.04 -0.33 -0.01
CA CYS A 387 18.83 -0.20 1.42
C CYS A 387 20.17 0.08 2.10
N ILE A 388 20.46 1.34 2.40
CA ILE A 388 21.68 1.71 3.11
C ILE A 388 21.49 1.40 4.59
N LYS A 389 22.22 0.43 5.12
CA LYS A 389 22.15 0.01 6.51
C LYS A 389 22.79 1.06 7.41
N ARG A 390 21.97 1.93 7.98
CA ARG A 390 22.40 3.00 8.89
C ARG A 390 22.32 2.63 10.36
N PHE A 391 21.44 1.71 10.73
CA PHE A 391 21.24 1.33 12.12
C PHE A 391 21.96 0.01 12.41
N THR A 392 22.83 0.04 13.41
CA THR A 392 23.53 -1.14 13.92
C THR A 392 23.32 -1.23 15.41
N LYS A 393 22.92 -2.41 15.89
CA LYS A 393 22.73 -2.65 17.32
C LYS A 393 24.06 -3.07 17.92
N ASN A 394 24.61 -2.22 18.78
CA ASN A 394 25.73 -2.58 19.63
C ASN A 394 25.22 -3.29 20.89
N ASN A 395 26.12 -3.72 21.77
CA ASN A 395 25.75 -4.42 23.00
C ASN A 395 24.81 -3.61 23.93
N PHE A 396 24.82 -2.28 23.81
CA PHE A 396 24.10 -1.37 24.72
C PHE A 396 22.92 -0.65 24.07
N PHE A 397 23.08 -0.14 22.85
CA PHE A 397 22.06 0.66 22.17
C PHE A 397 22.15 0.51 20.65
N VAL A 398 21.14 1.02 19.95
CA VAL A 398 21.14 1.13 18.49
C VAL A 398 21.86 2.40 18.09
N GLU A 399 22.96 2.26 17.38
CA GLU A 399 23.75 3.38 16.87
C GLU A 399 23.38 3.66 15.42
N LYS A 400 23.25 4.95 15.09
CA LYS A 400 23.01 5.42 13.72
C LYS A 400 24.34 5.85 13.11
N ASN A 401 24.71 5.23 12.00
CA ASN A 401 25.83 5.66 11.18
C ASN A 401 25.48 6.98 10.44
N PRO A 402 26.15 8.09 10.78
CA PRO A 402 25.85 9.41 10.20
C PRO A 402 26.41 9.58 8.78
N THR A 403 27.19 8.63 8.26
CA THR A 403 27.90 8.76 6.98
C THR A 403 26.99 9.17 5.82
N ILE A 404 27.33 10.25 5.13
CA ILE A 404 26.63 10.69 3.93
C ILE A 404 27.11 9.87 2.75
N VAL A 405 26.16 9.31 2.00
CA VAL A 405 26.49 8.60 0.75
C VAL A 405 26.35 9.58 -0.39
N ASN A 406 27.42 9.83 -1.13
CA ASN A 406 27.37 10.66 -2.32
C ASN A 406 26.97 9.81 -3.53
N PHE A 407 25.87 10.15 -4.20
CA PHE A 407 25.35 9.44 -5.36
C PHE A 407 24.88 10.43 -6.45
N PRO A 408 25.15 10.15 -7.73
CA PRO A 408 24.64 10.96 -8.83
C PRO A 408 23.13 10.73 -9.02
N ILE A 409 22.41 11.77 -9.43
CA ILE A 409 20.93 11.76 -9.55
C ILE A 409 20.47 11.36 -10.96
N THR A 410 21.26 11.66 -11.99
CA THR A 410 20.86 11.51 -13.41
C THR A 410 21.60 10.39 -14.13
N GLU A 411 22.85 10.09 -13.74
CA GLU A 411 23.66 9.06 -14.39
C GLU A 411 24.42 8.23 -13.36
N LEU A 412 23.79 7.15 -12.91
CA LEU A 412 24.58 6.06 -12.34
C LEU A 412 25.15 5.26 -13.51
N ALA A 413 26.26 5.75 -14.09
CA ALA A 413 27.01 4.96 -15.05
C ALA A 413 27.32 3.62 -14.38
N SER A 414 26.64 2.56 -14.81
CA SER A 414 26.88 1.21 -14.31
C SER A 414 28.27 0.78 -14.74
N GLY A 415 29.29 1.22 -13.99
CA GLY A 415 30.62 0.61 -13.97
C GLY A 415 30.57 -0.86 -13.57
N MET A 416 29.41 -1.31 -13.07
CA MET A 416 28.93 -2.69 -13.12
C MET A 416 28.66 -3.16 -14.56
N LYS A 417 29.66 -3.04 -15.45
CA LYS A 417 29.68 -3.78 -16.72
C LYS A 417 29.81 -5.25 -16.37
N CYS A 418 28.69 -5.92 -16.17
CA CYS A 418 28.62 -7.37 -16.25
C CYS A 418 29.06 -7.72 -17.69
N ARG A 419 30.29 -8.22 -17.86
CA ARG A 419 30.88 -8.58 -19.17
C ARG A 419 30.05 -9.61 -19.96
N THR A 420 28.98 -10.14 -19.36
CA THR A 420 28.13 -11.22 -19.89
C THR A 420 26.72 -10.80 -20.30
N CYS A 421 26.34 -9.53 -20.20
CA CYS A 421 25.08 -9.05 -20.81
C CYS A 421 25.39 -8.38 -22.15
N ARG A 422 25.62 -9.19 -23.18
CA ARG A 422 25.39 -8.83 -24.59
C ARG A 422 24.20 -9.64 -25.10
#